data_AF-A0A2I0NCM7-F1
#
_entry.id   AF-A0A2I0NCM7-F1
#
_cell.length_a   1.000
_cell.length_b   1.000
_cell.length_c   1.000
_cell.angle_alpha   90.00
_cell.angle_beta   90.00
_cell.angle_gamma   90.00
#
_symmetry.space_group_name_H-M   'P 1'
#
loop_
_entity.id
_entity.type
_entity.pdbx_description
1 polymer ?
#
loop_
_entity_poly.entity_id
_entity_poly.type
_entity_poly.pdbx_seq_one_letter_code
_entity_poly.pdbx_strand_id
1 'polypeptide(L)'
;MRKKIIVLLSSLLFLMSSCLGSEILEKAKNESSNVEIEEIPENYHSKLDAIWVLGGQDGSSLVTQLEYYEPFYDRWNTADILDIPTPVRNAACAAYENKIYVFGGINGAGTVINSVQVYDVLANTWATDDNLPANRQGHSAVTADGNIFILGGSGTALAGGGTQTIYRFRPYNASGSRWSASLGNWVYTYTRMDSGFAYLDGEIIYGGGRYTNGAAYTHISTFWPSSNGYQNAVGYLRQARYAVTAAAYSTPEKKYVFFAGGSTVTNTAQFPSAFSPSSRVDIYQPYSENGIRVVLSGPTMINARAYAQSAVKGNYFYVMGGSVGTTNALSSVERLNAKSPFSSSWESRATMPRARRGFCAVTLR
;
A
#
# COMPACT_ATOMS: atom_id res chain seq x y z
N MET A 1 10.35 33.10 -6.96
CA MET A 1 11.32 32.26 -7.71
C MET A 1 10.68 31.19 -8.63
N ARG A 2 9.34 31.10 -8.71
CA ARG A 2 8.60 30.01 -9.39
C ARG A 2 8.24 30.22 -10.88
N LYS A 3 8.65 31.33 -11.51
CA LYS A 3 8.39 31.59 -12.95
C LYS A 3 9.54 31.19 -13.90
N LYS A 4 10.66 30.65 -13.39
CA LYS A 4 11.87 30.45 -14.21
C LYS A 4 11.92 29.15 -15.02
N ILE A 5 11.14 28.12 -14.69
CA ILE A 5 11.22 26.81 -15.37
C ILE A 5 10.40 26.78 -16.67
N ILE A 6 9.25 27.46 -16.72
CA ILE A 6 8.38 27.53 -17.92
C ILE A 6 9.06 28.28 -19.07
N VAL A 7 9.85 29.31 -18.76
CA VAL A 7 10.57 30.08 -19.77
C VAL A 7 11.69 29.25 -20.42
N LEU A 8 12.31 28.30 -19.71
CA LEU A 8 13.46 27.56 -20.23
C LEU A 8 13.10 26.60 -21.36
N LEU A 9 11.98 25.86 -21.28
CA LEU A 9 11.58 24.97 -22.38
C LEU A 9 11.05 25.73 -23.61
N SER A 10 10.27 26.81 -23.41
CA SER A 10 9.79 27.61 -24.54
C SER A 10 10.92 28.38 -25.21
N SER A 11 11.90 28.87 -24.44
CA SER A 11 13.09 29.55 -24.98
C SER A 11 14.02 28.59 -25.70
N LEU A 12 14.18 27.36 -25.20
CA LEU A 12 15.01 26.34 -25.85
C LEU A 12 14.41 25.88 -27.17
N LEU A 13 13.08 25.71 -27.27
CA LEU A 13 12.40 25.45 -28.53
C LEU A 13 12.53 26.64 -29.51
N PHE A 14 12.45 27.88 -29.02
CA PHE A 14 12.59 29.08 -29.84
C PHE A 14 14.03 29.26 -30.37
N LEU A 15 15.05 28.94 -29.55
CA LEU A 15 16.47 28.94 -29.94
C LEU A 15 16.83 27.78 -30.89
N MET A 16 16.15 26.64 -30.79
CA MET A 16 16.31 25.50 -31.71
C MET A 16 15.64 25.75 -33.07
N SER A 17 14.58 26.57 -33.12
CA SER A 17 13.85 26.90 -34.36
C SER A 17 14.67 27.71 -35.36
N SER A 18 15.72 28.41 -34.94
CA SER A 18 16.61 29.16 -35.85
C SER A 18 17.72 28.31 -36.47
N CYS A 19 17.85 27.03 -36.09
CA CYS A 19 18.99 26.18 -36.48
C CYS A 19 18.61 24.81 -37.05
N LEU A 20 17.34 24.38 -36.95
CA LEU A 20 16.88 23.05 -37.36
C LEU A 20 15.74 23.15 -38.38
N GLY A 21 15.77 22.29 -39.40
CA GLY A 21 14.74 22.21 -40.44
C GLY A 21 13.36 21.84 -39.89
N SER A 22 12.31 22.22 -40.62
CA SER A 22 10.89 22.09 -40.21
C SER A 22 10.49 20.69 -39.73
N GLU A 23 11.07 19.63 -40.31
CA GLU A 23 10.80 18.23 -39.92
C GLU A 23 11.27 17.90 -38.50
N ILE A 24 12.40 18.46 -38.06
CA ILE A 24 12.93 18.23 -36.71
C ILE A 24 12.06 18.94 -35.67
N LEU A 25 11.54 20.12 -36.03
CA LEU A 25 10.62 20.88 -35.18
C LEU A 25 9.27 20.16 -35.02
N GLU A 26 8.77 19.54 -36.09
CA GLU A 26 7.53 18.77 -36.08
C GLU A 26 7.69 17.46 -35.30
N LYS A 27 8.84 16.80 -35.43
CA LYS A 27 9.20 15.63 -34.62
C LYS A 27 9.34 15.97 -33.13
N ALA A 28 10.01 17.07 -32.80
CA ALA A 28 10.12 17.56 -31.43
C ALA A 28 8.76 17.97 -30.83
N LYS A 29 7.86 18.57 -31.63
CA LYS A 29 6.48 18.86 -31.22
C LYS A 29 5.71 17.57 -30.94
N ASN A 30 5.77 16.58 -31.82
CA ASN A 30 5.10 15.28 -31.64
C ASN A 30 5.68 14.48 -30.47
N GLU A 31 6.98 14.59 -30.19
CA GLU A 31 7.61 13.98 -29.02
C GLU A 31 7.21 14.74 -27.74
N SER A 32 7.07 16.07 -27.78
CA SER A 32 6.63 16.89 -26.64
C SER A 32 5.13 16.79 -26.34
N SER A 33 4.28 16.52 -27.34
CA SER A 33 2.84 16.33 -27.16
C SER A 33 2.48 15.04 -26.43
N ASN A 34 3.44 14.12 -26.29
CA ASN A 34 3.31 12.89 -25.50
C ASN A 34 3.86 13.03 -24.07
N VAL A 35 4.36 14.21 -23.69
CA VAL A 35 4.81 14.49 -22.33
C VAL A 35 3.66 15.15 -21.59
N GLU A 36 2.93 14.39 -20.76
CA GLU A 36 2.07 14.99 -19.73
C GLU A 36 2.99 15.77 -18.76
N ILE A 37 3.02 17.09 -18.90
CA ILE A 37 3.67 17.97 -17.92
C ILE A 37 2.75 18.00 -16.70
N GLU A 38 3.07 17.20 -15.69
CA GLU A 38 2.39 17.25 -14.40
C GLU A 38 2.81 18.55 -13.70
N GLU A 39 1.96 19.58 -13.74
CA GLU A 39 2.19 20.82 -13.00
C GLU A 39 2.08 20.57 -11.49
N ILE A 40 2.92 21.24 -10.69
CA ILE A 40 2.81 21.18 -9.22
C ILE A 40 1.42 21.70 -8.85
N PRO A 41 0.57 20.90 -8.16
CA PRO A 41 -0.71 21.39 -7.67
C PRO A 41 -0.49 22.61 -6.76
N GLU A 42 -1.32 23.65 -6.91
CA GLU A 42 -1.16 24.90 -6.13
C GLU A 42 -1.09 24.68 -4.62
N ASN A 43 -1.70 23.59 -4.13
CA ASN A 43 -1.77 23.18 -2.72
C ASN A 43 -0.86 21.99 -2.37
N TYR A 44 0.22 21.74 -3.11
CA TYR A 44 1.14 20.64 -2.80
C TYR A 44 1.84 20.86 -1.45
N HIS A 45 1.65 19.91 -0.54
CA HIS A 45 2.30 19.85 0.77
C HIS A 45 3.20 18.63 0.84
N SER A 46 4.52 18.81 0.85
CA SER A 46 5.52 17.71 0.82
C SER A 46 5.18 16.52 1.73
N LYS A 47 4.92 16.77 3.02
CA LYS A 47 4.59 15.74 4.01
C LYS A 47 3.18 15.18 3.87
N LEU A 48 2.20 15.99 3.45
CA LEU A 48 0.79 15.56 3.38
C LEU A 48 0.46 14.87 2.05
N ASP A 49 1.22 15.15 1.01
CA ASP A 49 1.09 14.55 -0.32
C ASP A 49 2.04 13.39 -0.58
N ALA A 50 2.79 12.97 0.43
CA ALA A 50 3.73 11.87 0.33
C ALA A 50 3.08 10.50 0.53
N ILE A 51 3.84 9.47 0.18
CA ILE A 51 3.61 8.10 0.63
C ILE A 51 4.61 7.82 1.75
N TRP A 52 4.10 7.59 2.96
CA TRP A 52 4.89 7.31 4.14
C TRP A 52 5.18 5.82 4.24
N VAL A 53 6.37 5.48 4.74
CA VAL A 53 6.88 4.12 4.91
C VAL A 53 7.49 3.98 6.29
N LEU A 54 7.11 2.93 7.01
CA LEU A 54 7.55 2.71 8.39
C LEU A 54 7.65 1.24 8.77
N GLY A 55 8.57 0.95 9.69
CA GLY A 55 8.82 -0.40 10.18
C GLY A 55 9.35 -1.33 9.08
N GLY A 56 9.09 -2.62 9.28
CA GLY A 56 9.57 -3.71 8.46
C GLY A 56 10.94 -4.23 8.88
N GLN A 57 11.53 -5.01 7.99
CA GLN A 57 12.85 -5.64 8.19
C GLN A 57 13.69 -5.49 6.94
N ASP A 58 14.98 -5.18 7.09
CA ASP A 58 15.96 -4.99 6.01
C ASP A 58 16.72 -6.27 5.60
N GLY A 59 16.23 -7.42 6.05
CA GLY A 59 16.81 -8.74 5.84
C GLY A 59 17.32 -9.38 7.13
N SER A 60 17.95 -8.59 8.01
CA SER A 60 18.46 -9.06 9.31
C SER A 60 17.81 -8.32 10.48
N SER A 61 17.58 -7.02 10.34
CA SER A 61 17.20 -6.13 11.45
C SER A 61 15.86 -5.45 11.20
N LEU A 62 15.12 -5.18 12.29
CA LEU A 62 13.93 -4.34 12.18
C LEU A 62 14.34 -2.91 11.90
N VAL A 63 13.55 -2.23 11.07
CA VAL A 63 13.85 -0.87 10.62
C VAL A 63 13.13 0.15 11.51
N THR A 64 13.88 1.05 12.14
CA THR A 64 13.32 2.12 12.99
C THR A 64 12.92 3.34 12.19
N GLN A 65 13.54 3.55 11.02
CA GLN A 65 13.41 4.81 10.33
C GLN A 65 12.07 4.93 9.62
N LEU A 66 11.40 6.03 9.94
CA LEU A 66 10.28 6.58 9.20
C LEU A 66 10.83 7.31 7.98
N GLU A 67 10.21 7.11 6.82
CA GLU A 67 10.61 7.72 5.56
C GLU A 67 9.37 8.10 4.77
N TYR A 68 9.47 9.10 3.90
CA TYR A 68 8.38 9.42 2.99
C TYR A 68 8.90 9.72 1.58
N TYR A 69 8.14 9.24 0.61
CA TYR A 69 8.39 9.42 -0.81
C TYR A 69 7.49 10.53 -1.34
N GLU A 70 8.08 11.53 -2.00
CA GLU A 70 7.39 12.61 -2.69
C GLU A 70 7.22 12.25 -4.17
N PRO A 71 6.03 11.78 -4.62
CA PRO A 71 5.89 11.25 -5.97
C PRO A 71 6.11 12.29 -7.06
N PHE A 72 5.76 13.55 -6.78
CA PHE A 72 5.97 14.67 -7.67
C PHE A 72 7.46 14.91 -7.96
N TYR A 73 8.30 14.87 -6.91
CA TYR A 73 9.73 15.13 -7.03
C TYR A 73 10.56 13.88 -7.30
N ASP A 74 9.95 12.70 -7.31
CA ASP A 74 10.64 11.41 -7.42
C ASP A 74 11.78 11.27 -6.41
N ARG A 75 11.53 11.58 -5.13
CA ARG A 75 12.58 11.56 -4.12
C ARG A 75 12.07 11.13 -2.76
N TRP A 76 13.00 10.62 -1.97
CA TRP A 76 12.80 10.24 -0.59
C TRP A 76 13.31 11.31 0.36
N ASN A 77 12.63 11.48 1.49
CA ASN A 77 13.06 12.35 2.56
C ASN A 77 13.16 11.57 3.87
N THR A 78 14.20 11.88 4.62
CA THR A 78 14.53 11.31 5.93
C THR A 78 14.84 12.38 6.98
N ALA A 79 14.85 13.66 6.59
CA ALA A 79 15.14 14.78 7.48
C ALA A 79 13.89 15.20 8.25
N ASP A 80 14.10 15.72 9.47
CA ASP A 80 13.06 16.33 10.31
C ASP A 80 11.82 15.46 10.53
N ILE A 81 12.05 14.16 10.72
CA ILE A 81 11.06 13.13 11.08
C ILE A 81 11.65 12.19 12.12
N LEU A 82 10.85 11.80 13.11
CA LEU A 82 11.30 10.91 14.20
C LEU A 82 11.13 9.44 13.84
N ASP A 83 12.12 8.62 14.22
CA ASP A 83 12.09 7.17 14.14
C ASP A 83 10.97 6.56 15.00
N ILE A 84 10.42 5.42 14.57
CA ILE A 84 9.42 4.69 15.37
C ILE A 84 10.04 4.21 16.69
N PRO A 85 9.44 4.49 17.86
CA PRO A 85 10.01 4.12 19.15
C PRO A 85 10.17 2.61 19.33
N THR A 86 9.17 1.83 18.90
CA THR A 86 9.22 0.37 18.92
C THR A 86 9.18 -0.13 17.48
N PRO A 87 10.32 -0.58 16.92
CA PRO A 87 10.36 -1.11 15.56
C PRO A 87 9.61 -2.42 15.46
N VAL A 88 8.83 -2.57 14.39
CA VAL A 88 7.95 -3.71 14.15
C VAL A 88 7.99 -4.13 12.70
N ARG A 89 7.85 -5.44 12.44
CA ARG A 89 7.51 -5.99 11.11
C ARG A 89 6.13 -6.63 11.13
N ASN A 90 5.52 -6.79 9.96
CA ASN A 90 4.18 -7.38 9.78
C ASN A 90 3.09 -6.69 10.64
N ALA A 91 3.33 -5.43 11.02
CA ALA A 91 2.33 -4.54 11.57
C ALA A 91 1.44 -4.00 10.45
N ALA A 92 0.27 -3.47 10.81
CA ALA A 92 -0.54 -2.71 9.88
C ALA A 92 -0.55 -1.23 10.26
N CYS A 93 -0.74 -0.36 9.28
CA CYS A 93 -0.87 1.07 9.53
C CYS A 93 -2.00 1.68 8.70
N ALA A 94 -2.55 2.76 9.22
CA ALA A 94 -3.62 3.53 8.59
C ALA A 94 -3.47 5.01 8.95
N ALA A 95 -3.92 5.89 8.07
CA ALA A 95 -3.91 7.32 8.29
C ALA A 95 -5.29 7.83 8.66
N TYR A 96 -5.34 8.77 9.61
CA TYR A 96 -6.55 9.47 10.00
C TYR A 96 -6.17 10.86 10.52
N GLU A 97 -6.74 11.92 9.92
CA GLU A 97 -6.50 13.32 10.30
C GLU A 97 -5.01 13.68 10.46
N ASN A 98 -4.22 13.45 9.40
CA ASN A 98 -2.76 13.70 9.36
C ASN A 98 -1.92 12.90 10.37
N LYS A 99 -2.50 11.92 11.06
CA LYS A 99 -1.79 10.99 11.95
C LYS A 99 -1.66 9.63 11.30
N ILE A 100 -0.54 8.98 11.55
CA ILE A 100 -0.27 7.60 11.12
C ILE A 100 -0.34 6.70 12.35
N TYR A 101 -1.28 5.76 12.34
CA TYR A 101 -1.45 4.76 13.38
C TYR A 101 -0.77 3.47 12.96
N VAL A 102 -0.03 2.85 13.86
CA VAL A 102 0.70 1.58 13.66
C VAL A 102 0.20 0.57 14.68
N PHE A 103 -0.40 -0.52 14.20
CA PHE A 103 -1.08 -1.52 15.00
C PHE A 103 -0.30 -2.83 15.02
N GLY A 104 0.06 -3.29 16.21
CA GLY A 104 0.63 -4.62 16.45
C GLY A 104 1.91 -4.90 15.67
N GLY A 105 2.03 -6.13 15.16
CA GLY A 105 3.20 -6.63 14.46
C GLY A 105 4.07 -7.53 15.34
N ILE A 106 5.31 -7.73 14.90
CA ILE A 106 6.34 -8.48 15.61
C ILE A 106 7.48 -7.53 15.99
N ASN A 107 7.79 -7.45 17.29
CA ASN A 107 8.86 -6.62 17.83
C ASN A 107 10.26 -7.26 17.71
N GLY A 108 11.29 -6.56 18.20
CA GLY A 108 12.68 -7.03 18.19
C GLY A 108 12.94 -8.31 18.97
N ALA A 109 12.09 -8.64 19.96
CA ALA A 109 12.15 -9.91 20.70
C ALA A 109 11.47 -11.07 19.96
N GLY A 110 10.91 -10.84 18.77
CA GLY A 110 10.16 -11.86 18.02
C GLY A 110 8.74 -12.10 18.57
N THR A 111 8.28 -11.26 19.51
CA THR A 111 6.94 -11.38 20.12
C THR A 111 5.89 -10.69 19.24
N VAL A 112 4.75 -11.35 19.06
CA VAL A 112 3.57 -10.69 18.47
C VAL A 112 2.96 -9.78 19.52
N ILE A 113 2.83 -8.50 19.21
CA ILE A 113 2.38 -7.47 20.14
C ILE A 113 1.01 -6.91 19.74
N ASN A 114 0.38 -6.22 20.69
CA ASN A 114 -0.87 -5.50 20.51
C ASN A 114 -0.73 -3.98 20.64
N SER A 115 0.49 -3.45 20.77
CA SER A 115 0.71 -2.02 20.95
C SER A 115 0.21 -1.18 19.78
N VAL A 116 -0.27 0.03 20.08
CA VAL A 116 -0.59 1.04 19.08
C VAL A 116 0.33 2.24 19.23
N GLN A 117 1.04 2.58 18.16
CA GLN A 117 1.93 3.73 18.09
C GLN A 117 1.34 4.73 17.08
N VAL A 118 1.35 6.01 17.44
CA VAL A 118 0.74 7.08 16.64
C VAL A 118 1.78 8.14 16.37
N TYR A 119 1.99 8.43 15.09
CA TYR A 119 2.84 9.53 14.64
C TYR A 119 1.99 10.68 14.15
N ASP A 120 2.14 11.84 14.79
CA ASP A 120 1.57 13.09 14.32
C ASP A 120 2.53 13.73 13.31
N VAL A 121 2.13 13.77 12.04
CA VAL A 121 3.00 14.23 10.94
C VAL A 121 3.30 15.72 11.04
N LEU A 122 2.36 16.51 11.57
CA LEU A 122 2.50 17.96 11.69
C LEU A 122 3.29 18.34 12.94
N ALA A 123 3.00 17.70 14.07
CA ALA A 123 3.73 17.93 15.31
C ALA A 123 5.12 17.26 15.31
N ASN A 124 5.36 16.29 14.42
CA ASN A 124 6.56 15.46 14.40
C ASN A 124 6.80 14.79 15.76
N THR A 125 5.78 14.13 16.29
CA THR A 125 5.83 13.46 17.60
C THR A 125 5.21 12.09 17.54
N TRP A 126 5.79 11.17 18.33
CA TRP A 126 5.20 9.88 18.60
C TRP A 126 4.43 9.88 19.92
N ALA A 127 3.32 9.16 19.95
CA ALA A 127 2.55 8.83 21.14
C ALA A 127 2.14 7.35 21.08
N THR A 128 1.73 6.82 22.23
CA THR A 128 1.04 5.52 22.32
C THR A 128 -0.46 5.75 22.43
N ASP A 129 -1.24 4.79 21.93
CA ASP A 129 -2.70 4.79 22.04
C ASP A 129 -3.18 3.44 22.62
N ASP A 130 -4.49 3.29 22.84
CA ASP A 130 -5.12 2.08 23.36
C ASP A 130 -4.70 0.84 22.55
N ASN A 131 -4.09 -0.12 23.24
CA ASN A 131 -3.65 -1.37 22.64
C ASN A 131 -4.79 -2.11 21.94
N LEU A 132 -4.47 -2.85 20.87
CA LEU A 132 -5.38 -3.81 20.25
C LEU A 132 -5.96 -4.76 21.33
N PRO A 133 -7.24 -5.17 21.20
CA PRO A 133 -7.85 -6.12 22.14
C PRO A 133 -7.16 -7.48 22.21
N ALA A 134 -6.37 -7.84 21.18
CA ALA A 134 -5.51 -9.01 21.16
C ALA A 134 -4.27 -8.77 20.30
N ASN A 135 -3.18 -9.49 20.57
CA ASN A 135 -1.96 -9.52 19.76
C ASN A 135 -2.30 -9.81 18.30
N ARG A 136 -1.61 -9.14 17.36
CA ARG A 136 -1.89 -9.32 15.94
C ARG A 136 -0.71 -8.98 15.05
N GLN A 137 -0.47 -9.80 14.02
CA GLN A 137 0.47 -9.54 12.93
C GLN A 137 -0.06 -10.11 11.61
N GLY A 138 0.51 -9.70 10.46
CA GLY A 138 0.09 -10.15 9.14
C GLY A 138 -1.38 -9.79 8.81
N HIS A 139 -1.87 -8.75 9.48
CA HIS A 139 -3.22 -8.19 9.35
C HIS A 139 -3.18 -6.91 8.50
N SER A 140 -4.33 -6.28 8.31
CA SER A 140 -4.40 -4.94 7.71
C SER A 140 -5.24 -3.98 8.53
N ALA A 141 -4.93 -2.70 8.39
CA ALA A 141 -5.60 -1.58 9.01
C ALA A 141 -6.12 -0.69 7.87
N VAL A 142 -7.42 -0.41 7.84
CA VAL A 142 -8.06 0.30 6.74
C VAL A 142 -8.96 1.40 7.29
N THR A 143 -8.69 2.65 6.91
CA THR A 143 -9.54 3.79 7.27
C THR A 143 -10.79 3.80 6.39
N ALA A 144 -11.96 3.72 7.03
CA ALA A 144 -13.27 3.70 6.40
C ALA A 144 -14.31 4.37 7.32
N ASP A 145 -15.21 5.17 6.77
CA ASP A 145 -16.35 5.75 7.47
C ASP A 145 -16.00 6.41 8.82
N GLY A 146 -14.89 7.16 8.86
CA GLY A 146 -14.39 7.84 10.06
C GLY A 146 -13.80 6.92 11.14
N ASN A 147 -13.54 5.65 10.83
CA ASN A 147 -12.98 4.65 11.74
C ASN A 147 -11.77 3.96 11.07
N ILE A 148 -10.97 3.24 11.85
CA ILE A 148 -9.95 2.32 11.36
C ILE A 148 -10.38 0.89 11.66
N PHE A 149 -10.42 0.04 10.65
CA PHE A 149 -10.79 -1.36 10.78
C PHE A 149 -9.55 -2.25 10.73
N ILE A 150 -9.45 -3.19 11.66
CA ILE A 150 -8.36 -4.15 11.76
C ILE A 150 -8.89 -5.52 11.36
N LEU A 151 -8.35 -6.10 10.28
CA LEU A 151 -8.87 -7.31 9.64
C LEU A 151 -7.78 -8.37 9.42
N GLY A 152 -8.16 -9.63 9.60
CA GLY A 152 -7.29 -10.79 9.34
C GLY A 152 -6.06 -10.88 10.26
N GLY A 153 -5.06 -11.63 9.82
CA GLY A 153 -3.80 -11.83 10.55
C GLY A 153 -3.83 -12.98 11.56
N SER A 154 -2.78 -13.03 12.37
CA SER A 154 -2.55 -14.05 13.40
C SER A 154 -2.17 -13.42 14.73
N GLY A 155 -2.67 -14.01 15.83
CA GLY A 155 -2.26 -13.65 17.19
C GLY A 155 -0.94 -14.28 17.65
N THR A 156 -0.35 -15.15 16.83
CA THR A 156 0.91 -15.85 17.15
C THR A 156 1.92 -15.70 16.01
N ALA A 157 3.16 -16.12 16.24
CA ALA A 157 4.22 -16.14 15.23
C ALA A 157 4.04 -17.27 14.19
N LEU A 158 2.86 -17.90 14.12
CA LEU A 158 2.54 -19.00 13.22
C LEU A 158 1.18 -18.76 12.55
N ALA A 159 0.98 -19.38 11.39
CA ALA A 159 -0.28 -19.32 10.66
C ALA A 159 -1.44 -19.97 11.43
N GLY A 160 -1.15 -20.95 12.30
CA GLY A 160 -2.15 -21.59 13.17
C GLY A 160 -2.87 -20.62 14.13
N GLY A 161 -2.30 -19.44 14.41
CA GLY A 161 -2.95 -18.40 15.22
C GLY A 161 -3.88 -17.46 14.44
N GLY A 162 -4.24 -17.83 13.21
CA GLY A 162 -5.13 -17.05 12.35
C GLY A 162 -6.45 -16.70 13.03
N THR A 163 -6.98 -15.51 12.76
CA THR A 163 -8.24 -15.04 13.34
C THR A 163 -9.22 -14.55 12.27
N GLN A 164 -10.52 -14.63 12.60
CA GLN A 164 -11.64 -14.08 11.82
C GLN A 164 -12.14 -12.76 12.41
N THR A 165 -11.59 -12.34 13.55
CA THR A 165 -12.08 -11.20 14.30
C THR A 165 -11.73 -9.89 13.60
N ILE A 166 -12.74 -9.05 13.43
CA ILE A 166 -12.60 -7.67 12.96
C ILE A 166 -12.76 -6.73 14.15
N TYR A 167 -11.79 -5.83 14.31
CA TYR A 167 -11.90 -4.74 15.26
C TYR A 167 -12.21 -3.43 14.55
N ARG A 168 -13.04 -2.60 15.19
CA ARG A 168 -13.27 -1.21 14.78
C ARG A 168 -12.69 -0.29 15.84
N PHE A 169 -11.69 0.47 15.42
CA PHE A 169 -11.04 1.51 16.20
C PHE A 169 -11.62 2.87 15.82
N ARG A 170 -12.02 3.65 16.82
CA ARG A 170 -12.31 5.07 16.66
C ARG A 170 -11.05 5.83 17.05
N PRO A 171 -10.34 6.44 16.09
CA PRO A 171 -9.17 7.25 16.38
C PRO A 171 -9.55 8.47 17.22
N TYR A 172 -8.56 9.02 17.89
CA TYR A 172 -8.72 10.09 18.86
C TYR A 172 -9.59 11.25 18.34
N ASN A 173 -10.74 11.46 18.99
CA ASN A 173 -11.53 12.69 18.89
C ASN A 173 -11.56 13.39 20.28
N ALA A 174 -12.38 14.42 20.46
CA ALA A 174 -12.47 15.15 21.74
C ALA A 174 -12.77 14.25 22.98
N SER A 175 -13.25 13.01 22.78
CA SER A 175 -13.57 12.04 23.84
C SER A 175 -12.52 10.92 24.00
N GLY A 176 -11.39 11.00 23.30
CA GLY A 176 -10.37 9.95 23.31
C GLY A 176 -10.63 8.81 22.31
N SER A 177 -9.59 8.02 22.07
CA SER A 177 -9.67 6.81 21.25
C SER A 177 -10.49 5.72 21.94
N ARG A 178 -11.09 4.82 21.16
CA ARG A 178 -11.80 3.65 21.74
C ARG A 178 -11.97 2.51 20.75
N TRP A 179 -11.87 1.30 21.28
CA TRP A 179 -12.27 0.07 20.57
C TRP A 179 -13.78 -0.16 20.70
N SER A 180 -14.43 -0.53 19.60
CA SER A 180 -15.76 -1.14 19.67
C SER A 180 -15.66 -2.62 20.05
N ALA A 181 -16.77 -3.20 20.52
CA ALA A 181 -16.90 -4.66 20.56
C ALA A 181 -16.57 -5.26 19.19
N SER A 182 -16.01 -6.48 19.19
CA SER A 182 -15.72 -7.23 17.96
C SER A 182 -16.97 -7.25 17.07
N LEU A 183 -16.78 -6.95 15.78
CA LEU A 183 -17.87 -6.98 14.80
C LEU A 183 -18.32 -8.41 14.43
N GLY A 184 -17.74 -9.41 15.11
CA GLY A 184 -18.07 -10.82 14.97
C GLY A 184 -17.12 -11.58 14.04
N ASN A 185 -17.23 -12.91 14.06
CA ASN A 185 -16.44 -13.81 13.22
C ASN A 185 -17.17 -14.20 11.92
N TRP A 186 -18.48 -13.92 11.81
CA TRP A 186 -19.32 -14.30 10.68
C TRP A 186 -18.97 -13.59 9.36
N VAL A 187 -18.22 -12.49 9.45
CA VAL A 187 -17.72 -11.71 8.31
C VAL A 187 -16.50 -12.39 7.66
N TYR A 188 -15.80 -13.27 8.36
CA TYR A 188 -14.69 -14.02 7.80
C TYR A 188 -15.01 -15.50 7.86
N THR A 189 -15.45 -16.10 6.75
CA THR A 189 -15.67 -17.55 6.71
C THR A 189 -14.39 -18.33 6.99
N TYR A 190 -13.23 -17.77 6.65
CA TYR A 190 -11.92 -18.40 6.85
C TYR A 190 -10.92 -17.39 7.42
N THR A 191 -10.10 -17.81 8.37
CA THR A 191 -8.96 -17.01 8.85
C THR A 191 -8.03 -16.71 7.68
N ARG A 192 -7.70 -15.43 7.44
CA ARG A 192 -6.76 -15.02 6.40
C ARG A 192 -5.72 -14.09 6.97
N MET A 193 -4.47 -14.32 6.62
CA MET A 193 -3.35 -13.42 6.91
C MET A 193 -2.55 -13.14 5.64
N ASP A 194 -1.76 -12.08 5.67
CA ASP A 194 -0.92 -11.64 4.56
C ASP A 194 -1.74 -11.42 3.26
N SER A 195 -3.01 -11.02 3.40
CA SER A 195 -3.87 -10.61 2.28
C SER A 195 -3.61 -9.15 1.92
N GLY A 196 -3.88 -8.77 0.67
CA GLY A 196 -3.93 -7.37 0.27
C GLY A 196 -5.32 -6.79 0.56
N PHE A 197 -5.39 -5.57 1.08
CA PHE A 197 -6.64 -4.87 1.40
C PHE A 197 -6.67 -3.49 0.76
N ALA A 198 -7.84 -3.03 0.33
CA ALA A 198 -8.06 -1.68 -0.14
C ALA A 198 -9.47 -1.20 0.22
N TYR A 199 -9.62 0.09 0.50
CA TYR A 199 -10.93 0.72 0.64
C TYR A 199 -11.35 1.40 -0.65
N LEU A 200 -12.55 1.11 -1.13
CA LEU A 200 -13.14 1.69 -2.32
C LEU A 200 -14.64 1.86 -2.11
N ASP A 201 -15.12 3.10 -2.13
CA ASP A 201 -16.54 3.47 -2.12
C ASP A 201 -17.39 2.78 -1.05
N GLY A 202 -16.93 2.79 0.20
CA GLY A 202 -17.65 2.16 1.31
C GLY A 202 -17.39 0.66 1.46
N GLU A 203 -16.55 0.07 0.60
CA GLU A 203 -16.18 -1.34 0.67
C GLU A 203 -14.72 -1.51 1.09
N ILE A 204 -14.46 -2.42 2.02
CA ILE A 204 -13.12 -2.97 2.27
C ILE A 204 -12.99 -4.25 1.44
N ILE A 205 -12.26 -4.15 0.34
CA ILE A 205 -12.02 -5.25 -0.61
C ILE A 205 -10.68 -5.88 -0.28
N TYR A 206 -10.63 -7.21 -0.21
CA TYR A 206 -9.41 -7.92 0.11
C TYR A 206 -9.24 -9.21 -0.68
N GLY A 207 -7.99 -9.53 -1.01
CA GLY A 207 -7.64 -10.59 -1.94
C GLY A 207 -6.38 -11.33 -1.51
N GLY A 208 -6.28 -12.60 -1.90
CA GLY A 208 -5.11 -13.42 -1.59
C GLY A 208 -4.89 -13.68 -0.10
N GLY A 209 -3.64 -13.75 0.32
CA GLY A 209 -3.30 -14.23 1.66
C GLY A 209 -3.32 -15.75 1.74
N ARG A 210 -3.16 -16.24 2.98
CA ARG A 210 -3.02 -17.67 3.25
C ARG A 210 -3.88 -18.12 4.43
N TYR A 211 -4.17 -19.40 4.42
CA TYR A 211 -4.86 -20.09 5.50
C TYR A 211 -3.93 -20.44 6.66
N THR A 212 -4.49 -20.99 7.74
CA THR A 212 -3.75 -21.48 8.91
C THR A 212 -2.80 -22.63 8.59
N ASN A 213 -3.11 -23.43 7.56
CA ASN A 213 -2.20 -24.47 7.03
C ASN A 213 -1.11 -23.89 6.10
N GLY A 214 -1.07 -22.58 5.90
CA GLY A 214 -0.08 -21.89 5.09
C GLY A 214 -0.36 -21.87 3.59
N ALA A 215 -1.41 -22.53 3.10
CA ALA A 215 -1.71 -22.58 1.67
C ALA A 215 -2.20 -21.21 1.18
N ALA A 216 -1.65 -20.77 0.04
CA ALA A 216 -2.04 -19.52 -0.60
C ALA A 216 -3.49 -19.59 -1.12
N TYR A 217 -4.15 -18.44 -1.20
CA TYR A 217 -5.57 -18.36 -1.52
C TYR A 217 -5.86 -17.43 -2.71
N THR A 218 -6.95 -17.70 -3.44
CA THR A 218 -7.32 -16.94 -4.64
C THR A 218 -8.43 -15.92 -4.41
N HIS A 219 -9.27 -16.10 -3.39
CA HIS A 219 -10.53 -15.37 -3.36
C HIS A 219 -10.32 -13.88 -3.14
N ILE A 220 -11.15 -13.08 -3.81
CA ILE A 220 -11.40 -11.70 -3.46
C ILE A 220 -12.73 -11.69 -2.70
N SER A 221 -12.76 -10.98 -1.59
CA SER A 221 -13.95 -10.84 -0.73
C SER A 221 -14.13 -9.36 -0.41
N THR A 222 -15.33 -8.98 0.03
CA THR A 222 -15.64 -7.59 0.40
C THR A 222 -16.36 -7.55 1.74
N PHE A 223 -16.07 -6.50 2.51
CA PHE A 223 -16.71 -6.17 3.78
C PHE A 223 -17.25 -4.74 3.70
N TRP A 224 -18.51 -4.54 4.07
CA TRP A 224 -19.16 -3.23 4.13
C TRP A 224 -19.25 -2.74 5.58
N PRO A 225 -18.42 -1.77 5.98
CA PRO A 225 -18.37 -1.32 7.37
C PRO A 225 -19.67 -0.70 7.87
N SER A 226 -20.41 -0.01 7.00
CA SER A 226 -21.66 0.68 7.33
C SER A 226 -22.80 -0.25 7.76
N SER A 227 -22.87 -1.45 7.17
CA SER A 227 -23.91 -2.44 7.42
C SER A 227 -23.43 -3.65 8.21
N ASN A 228 -22.12 -3.71 8.53
CA ASN A 228 -21.44 -4.93 8.99
C ASN A 228 -21.68 -6.12 8.03
N GLY A 229 -21.81 -5.82 6.73
CA GLY A 229 -22.13 -6.80 5.69
C GLY A 229 -20.88 -7.47 5.14
N TYR A 230 -21.04 -8.70 4.65
CA TYR A 230 -19.94 -9.49 4.09
C TYR A 230 -20.35 -10.22 2.82
N GLN A 231 -19.44 -10.31 1.85
CA GLN A 231 -19.57 -11.26 0.76
C GLN A 231 -18.23 -11.94 0.44
N ASN A 232 -18.24 -13.27 0.47
CA ASN A 232 -17.10 -14.07 0.04
C ASN A 232 -17.08 -14.24 -1.49
N ALA A 233 -15.90 -14.46 -2.05
CA ALA A 233 -15.69 -14.87 -3.44
C ALA A 233 -16.35 -13.94 -4.48
N VAL A 234 -16.21 -12.62 -4.30
CA VAL A 234 -16.69 -11.61 -5.27
C VAL A 234 -15.84 -11.57 -6.54
N GLY A 235 -14.71 -12.27 -6.52
CA GLY A 235 -13.80 -12.51 -7.64
C GLY A 235 -12.69 -13.47 -7.22
N TYR A 236 -11.81 -13.82 -8.15
CA TYR A 236 -10.66 -14.67 -7.89
C TYR A 236 -9.41 -14.08 -8.53
N LEU A 237 -8.34 -13.95 -7.74
CA LEU A 237 -6.99 -13.73 -8.25
C LEU A 237 -6.67 -14.80 -9.28
N ARG A 238 -5.94 -14.43 -10.34
CA ARG A 238 -5.59 -15.36 -11.43
C ARG A 238 -4.61 -16.44 -10.97
N GLN A 239 -4.00 -16.27 -9.81
CA GLN A 239 -3.16 -17.25 -9.13
C GLN A 239 -3.28 -17.09 -7.62
N ALA A 240 -3.32 -18.21 -6.89
CA ALA A 240 -3.35 -18.23 -5.43
C ALA A 240 -2.06 -17.62 -4.87
N ARG A 241 -2.16 -16.53 -4.10
CA ARG A 241 -1.00 -15.81 -3.58
C ARG A 241 -1.23 -15.21 -2.19
N TYR A 242 -0.22 -15.23 -1.33
CA TYR A 242 -0.18 -14.48 -0.05
C TYR A 242 0.94 -13.45 -0.05
N ALA A 243 1.01 -12.59 0.96
CA ALA A 243 1.91 -11.44 1.03
C ALA A 243 1.75 -10.51 -0.18
N VAL A 244 0.50 -10.40 -0.64
CA VAL A 244 0.04 -9.56 -1.75
C VAL A 244 -0.23 -8.17 -1.19
N THR A 245 0.17 -7.14 -1.93
CA THR A 245 -0.20 -5.76 -1.60
C THR A 245 -1.41 -5.32 -2.43
N ALA A 246 -2.24 -4.44 -1.88
CA ALA A 246 -3.36 -3.87 -2.61
C ALA A 246 -3.56 -2.38 -2.36
N ALA A 247 -4.09 -1.70 -3.36
CA ALA A 247 -4.54 -0.32 -3.26
C ALA A 247 -5.68 -0.07 -4.25
N ALA A 248 -6.55 0.87 -3.92
CA ALA A 248 -7.68 1.25 -4.75
C ALA A 248 -7.39 2.54 -5.51
N TYR A 249 -7.85 2.59 -6.76
CA TYR A 249 -7.92 3.79 -7.58
C TYR A 249 -9.40 4.08 -7.86
N SER A 250 -9.83 5.33 -7.65
CA SER A 250 -11.22 5.74 -7.82
C SER A 250 -11.29 7.12 -8.45
N THR A 251 -11.93 7.20 -9.60
CA THR A 251 -12.48 8.42 -10.21
C THR A 251 -13.96 8.19 -10.51
N PRO A 252 -14.73 9.23 -10.87
CA PRO A 252 -16.11 9.04 -11.30
C PRO A 252 -16.26 8.02 -12.46
N GLU A 253 -15.26 7.94 -13.33
CA GLU A 253 -15.28 7.09 -14.53
C GLU A 253 -14.62 5.71 -14.33
N LYS A 254 -13.64 5.59 -13.43
CA LYS A 254 -12.80 4.39 -13.30
C LYS A 254 -12.56 4.00 -11.86
N LYS A 255 -12.84 2.74 -11.53
CA LYS A 255 -12.71 2.17 -10.19
C LYS A 255 -12.00 0.83 -10.26
N TYR A 256 -10.84 0.75 -9.62
CA TYR A 256 -9.97 -0.43 -9.63
C TYR A 256 -9.47 -0.75 -8.23
N VAL A 257 -9.30 -2.04 -7.95
CA VAL A 257 -8.42 -2.52 -6.87
C VAL A 257 -7.31 -3.34 -7.50
N PHE A 258 -6.07 -2.93 -7.27
CA PHE A 258 -4.88 -3.62 -7.74
C PHE A 258 -4.41 -4.62 -6.69
N PHE A 259 -4.06 -5.84 -7.10
CA PHE A 259 -3.43 -6.87 -6.27
C PHE A 259 -2.09 -7.26 -6.88
N ALA A 260 -0.99 -6.83 -6.24
CA ALA A 260 0.35 -6.96 -6.80
C ALA A 260 1.25 -7.86 -5.95
N GLY A 261 2.08 -8.65 -6.65
CA GLY A 261 3.14 -9.45 -6.04
C GLY A 261 2.66 -10.62 -5.19
N GLY A 262 3.36 -10.90 -4.11
CA GLY A 262 3.09 -12.02 -3.21
C GLY A 262 3.75 -13.33 -3.63
N SER A 263 3.31 -14.42 -3.01
CA SER A 263 3.91 -15.74 -3.16
C SER A 263 2.89 -16.87 -3.21
N THR A 264 3.23 -17.92 -3.95
CA THR A 264 2.41 -19.12 -4.18
C THR A 264 2.76 -20.30 -3.26
N VAL A 265 3.84 -20.19 -2.46
CA VAL A 265 4.37 -21.30 -1.65
C VAL A 265 3.51 -21.55 -0.42
N THR A 266 3.25 -22.81 -0.08
CA THR A 266 2.60 -23.15 1.19
C THR A 266 3.58 -22.96 2.35
N ASN A 267 3.29 -22.07 3.31
CA ASN A 267 4.16 -21.84 4.47
C ASN A 267 3.36 -21.39 5.71
N THR A 268 3.62 -22.01 6.86
CA THR A 268 2.96 -21.69 8.14
C THR A 268 3.77 -20.73 9.02
N ALA A 269 5.07 -20.55 8.79
CA ALA A 269 5.93 -19.71 9.61
C ALA A 269 5.73 -18.21 9.34
N GLN A 270 5.90 -17.38 10.37
CA GLN A 270 5.93 -15.92 10.27
C GLN A 270 7.21 -15.39 10.93
N PHE A 271 8.27 -15.12 10.19
CA PHE A 271 8.35 -14.99 8.73
C PHE A 271 8.50 -16.36 8.01
N PRO A 272 8.04 -16.51 6.74
CA PRO A 272 8.23 -17.75 5.97
C PRO A 272 9.68 -18.19 5.84
N SER A 273 9.93 -19.49 6.04
CA SER A 273 11.22 -20.12 5.76
C SER A 273 11.55 -20.22 4.26
N ALA A 274 10.53 -20.10 3.40
CA ALA A 274 10.68 -20.03 1.95
C ALA A 274 9.44 -19.39 1.33
N PHE A 275 9.64 -18.61 0.26
CA PHE A 275 8.57 -18.09 -0.57
C PHE A 275 9.09 -17.85 -1.99
N SER A 276 8.20 -17.99 -2.98
CA SER A 276 8.47 -17.69 -4.39
C SER A 276 7.81 -16.35 -4.74
N PRO A 277 8.56 -15.25 -4.89
CA PRO A 277 8.01 -13.93 -5.19
C PRO A 277 7.39 -13.89 -6.60
N SER A 278 6.37 -13.04 -6.78
CA SER A 278 5.65 -12.88 -8.04
C SER A 278 5.74 -11.44 -8.56
N SER A 279 5.76 -11.26 -9.87
CA SER A 279 5.59 -9.95 -10.54
C SER A 279 4.16 -9.74 -11.07
N ARG A 280 3.23 -10.67 -10.80
CA ARG A 280 1.85 -10.60 -11.29
C ARG A 280 1.07 -9.47 -10.65
N VAL A 281 0.17 -8.91 -11.45
CA VAL A 281 -0.79 -7.88 -11.04
C VAL A 281 -2.17 -8.34 -11.50
N ASP A 282 -3.09 -8.49 -10.55
CA ASP A 282 -4.51 -8.73 -10.84
C ASP A 282 -5.27 -7.41 -10.59
N ILE A 283 -6.05 -6.97 -11.57
CA ILE A 283 -6.83 -5.73 -11.51
C ILE A 283 -8.30 -6.12 -11.38
N TYR A 284 -8.85 -5.88 -10.19
CA TYR A 284 -10.26 -6.09 -9.89
C TYR A 284 -11.07 -4.85 -10.25
N GLN A 285 -12.11 -5.05 -11.04
CA GLN A 285 -13.08 -4.04 -11.45
C GLN A 285 -14.41 -4.34 -10.76
N PRO A 286 -14.73 -3.68 -9.63
CA PRO A 286 -15.96 -3.94 -8.90
C PRO A 286 -17.22 -3.49 -9.66
N TYR A 287 -17.06 -2.50 -10.54
CA TYR A 287 -18.16 -1.90 -11.31
C TYR A 287 -17.71 -1.75 -12.77
N SER A 288 -17.73 -2.85 -13.54
CA SER A 288 -17.52 -2.76 -15.00
C SER A 288 -18.72 -2.11 -15.70
N GLU A 289 -18.60 -1.78 -16.99
CA GLU A 289 -19.65 -1.13 -17.81
C GLU A 289 -21.01 -1.85 -17.75
N ASN A 290 -21.02 -3.16 -17.48
CA ASN A 290 -22.25 -3.97 -17.38
C ASN A 290 -22.66 -4.28 -15.93
N GLY A 291 -22.05 -3.64 -14.93
CA GLY A 291 -22.28 -3.93 -13.51
C GLY A 291 -21.71 -5.27 -13.03
N ILE A 292 -20.91 -5.94 -13.86
CA ILE A 292 -20.30 -7.24 -13.54
C ILE A 292 -18.94 -7.03 -12.87
N ARG A 293 -18.66 -7.80 -11.83
CA ARG A 293 -17.35 -7.84 -11.17
C ARG A 293 -16.38 -8.68 -11.99
N VAL A 294 -15.23 -8.11 -12.37
CA VAL A 294 -14.24 -8.79 -13.23
C VAL A 294 -12.84 -8.68 -12.64
N VAL A 295 -12.02 -9.74 -12.83
CA VAL A 295 -10.59 -9.73 -12.51
C VAL A 295 -9.78 -9.94 -13.80
N LEU A 296 -9.02 -8.92 -14.17
CA LEU A 296 -8.17 -8.92 -15.36
C LEU A 296 -6.69 -8.99 -14.97
N SER A 297 -5.87 -9.61 -15.83
CA SER A 297 -4.42 -9.55 -15.69
C SER A 297 -3.94 -8.15 -16.08
N GLY A 298 -3.21 -7.47 -15.20
CA GLY A 298 -2.49 -6.24 -15.51
C GLY A 298 -1.11 -6.52 -16.14
N PRO A 299 -0.40 -5.47 -16.55
CA PRO A 299 1.00 -5.59 -16.98
C PRO A 299 1.87 -6.09 -15.83
N THR A 300 2.86 -6.92 -16.16
CA THR A 300 3.78 -7.52 -15.19
C THR A 300 4.73 -6.48 -14.61
N MET A 301 4.90 -6.47 -13.27
CA MET A 301 5.89 -5.60 -12.60
C MET A 301 7.31 -5.91 -13.09
N ILE A 302 8.20 -4.90 -13.05
CA ILE A 302 9.61 -5.06 -13.41
C ILE A 302 10.29 -6.04 -12.42
N ASN A 303 10.01 -5.89 -11.11
CA ASN A 303 10.53 -6.79 -10.08
C ASN A 303 9.46 -7.73 -9.51
N ALA A 304 9.77 -9.03 -9.46
CA ALA A 304 9.00 -9.97 -8.65
C ALA A 304 9.22 -9.67 -7.16
N ARG A 305 8.16 -9.68 -6.35
CA ARG A 305 8.26 -9.33 -4.93
C ARG A 305 7.13 -9.95 -4.10
N ALA A 306 7.42 -10.29 -2.85
CA ALA A 306 6.43 -10.57 -1.80
C ALA A 306 6.67 -9.65 -0.60
N TYR A 307 5.64 -9.44 0.23
CA TYR A 307 5.72 -8.55 1.41
C TYR A 307 6.12 -7.11 1.08
N ALA A 308 5.79 -6.68 -0.15
CA ALA A 308 5.86 -5.30 -0.59
C ALA A 308 4.67 -4.52 -0.06
N GLN A 309 4.72 -3.19 -0.17
CA GLN A 309 3.58 -2.33 0.10
C GLN A 309 3.23 -1.51 -1.13
N SER A 310 2.00 -1.03 -1.18
CA SER A 310 1.50 -0.24 -2.29
C SER A 310 0.64 0.92 -1.83
N ALA A 311 0.58 1.96 -2.66
CA ALA A 311 -0.35 3.05 -2.50
C ALA A 311 -0.75 3.60 -3.86
N VAL A 312 -1.91 4.25 -3.93
CA VAL A 312 -2.31 5.07 -5.07
C VAL A 312 -2.16 6.54 -4.68
N LYS A 313 -1.47 7.31 -5.51
CA LYS A 313 -1.36 8.77 -5.37
C LYS A 313 -1.46 9.41 -6.76
N GLY A 314 -2.38 10.36 -6.91
CA GLY A 314 -2.74 10.90 -8.23
C GLY A 314 -3.23 9.79 -9.16
N ASN A 315 -2.72 9.79 -10.40
CA ASN A 315 -3.07 8.79 -11.41
C ASN A 315 -2.22 7.52 -11.36
N TYR A 316 -1.41 7.32 -10.32
CA TYR A 316 -0.41 6.26 -10.29
C TYR A 316 -0.59 5.29 -9.13
N PHE A 317 -0.44 4.00 -9.44
CA PHE A 317 -0.33 2.91 -8.48
C PHE A 317 1.16 2.61 -8.26
N TYR A 318 1.62 2.79 -7.03
CA TYR A 318 3.01 2.57 -6.62
C TYR A 318 3.13 1.25 -5.88
N VAL A 319 4.23 0.53 -6.13
CA VAL A 319 4.64 -0.65 -5.37
C VAL A 319 6.08 -0.48 -4.92
N MET A 320 6.31 -0.67 -3.62
CA MET A 320 7.55 -0.33 -2.94
C MET A 320 8.12 -1.54 -2.19
N GLY A 321 9.43 -1.69 -2.26
CA GLY A 321 10.20 -2.66 -1.50
C GLY A 321 9.67 -4.09 -1.61
N GLY A 322 9.62 -4.77 -0.48
CA GLY A 322 9.30 -6.20 -0.41
C GLY A 322 10.57 -7.03 -0.49
N SER A 323 10.45 -8.25 -0.99
CA SER A 323 11.56 -9.18 -0.95
C SER A 323 11.49 -10.23 -2.04
N VAL A 324 12.66 -10.69 -2.49
CA VAL A 324 12.84 -11.79 -3.46
C VAL A 324 13.27 -13.11 -2.82
N GLY A 325 13.47 -13.13 -1.50
CA GLY A 325 13.88 -14.32 -0.76
C GLY A 325 13.90 -14.08 0.75
N THR A 326 14.33 -15.03 1.56
CA THR A 326 14.25 -14.89 3.03
C THR A 326 15.18 -13.85 3.62
N THR A 327 16.22 -13.42 2.91
CA THR A 327 17.18 -12.40 3.37
C THR A 327 17.26 -11.18 2.44
N ASN A 328 16.71 -11.26 1.23
CA ASN A 328 16.94 -10.27 0.17
C ASN A 328 15.78 -9.28 0.11
N ALA A 329 15.82 -8.27 0.97
CA ALA A 329 14.87 -7.15 0.91
C ALA A 329 15.16 -6.26 -0.31
N LEU A 330 14.12 -5.66 -0.87
CA LEU A 330 14.20 -4.73 -2.00
C LEU A 330 14.03 -3.29 -1.50
N SER A 331 14.73 -2.36 -2.16
CA SER A 331 14.48 -0.92 -2.09
C SER A 331 13.79 -0.38 -3.35
N SER A 332 13.53 -1.23 -4.35
CA SER A 332 12.97 -0.78 -5.62
C SER A 332 11.55 -0.26 -5.48
N VAL A 333 11.29 0.86 -6.15
CA VAL A 333 9.99 1.50 -6.26
C VAL A 333 9.60 1.50 -7.73
N GLU A 334 8.39 1.07 -8.01
CA GLU A 334 7.85 1.00 -9.36
C GLU A 334 6.45 1.58 -9.36
N ARG A 335 6.04 2.20 -10.46
CA ARG A 335 4.67 2.70 -10.62
C ARG A 335 4.04 2.27 -11.94
N LEU A 336 2.73 2.20 -11.94
CA LEU A 336 1.88 1.98 -13.10
C LEU A 336 0.86 3.11 -13.20
N ASN A 337 0.52 3.54 -14.43
CA ASN A 337 -0.57 4.50 -14.63
C ASN A 337 -1.91 3.82 -14.30
N ALA A 338 -2.49 4.15 -13.14
CA ALA A 338 -3.73 3.58 -12.65
C ALA A 338 -4.97 4.09 -13.41
N LYS A 339 -4.88 5.23 -14.10
CA LYS A 339 -5.93 5.75 -14.98
C LYS A 339 -6.06 4.89 -16.25
N SER A 340 -4.96 4.38 -16.79
CA SER A 340 -4.95 3.58 -18.03
C SER A 340 -4.03 2.34 -17.92
N PRO A 341 -4.29 1.43 -16.96
CA PRO A 341 -3.32 0.42 -16.56
C PRO A 341 -3.06 -0.63 -17.64
N PHE A 342 -4.05 -0.93 -18.49
CA PHE A 342 -3.94 -1.96 -19.53
C PHE A 342 -3.16 -1.51 -20.78
N SER A 343 -2.96 -0.20 -20.94
CA SER A 343 -2.22 0.40 -22.06
C SER A 343 -0.93 1.09 -21.61
N SER A 344 -0.54 0.89 -20.35
CA SER A 344 0.66 1.50 -19.76
C SER A 344 1.65 0.43 -19.32
N SER A 345 2.90 0.83 -19.18
CA SER A 345 3.98 -0.03 -18.69
C SER A 345 4.41 0.41 -17.28
N TRP A 346 5.07 -0.50 -16.56
CA TRP A 346 5.69 -0.17 -15.29
C TRP A 346 6.91 0.72 -15.48
N GLU A 347 7.08 1.69 -14.59
CA GLU A 347 8.19 2.63 -14.56
C GLU A 347 8.97 2.51 -13.25
N SER A 348 10.30 2.41 -13.31
CA SER A 348 11.17 2.51 -12.13
C SER A 348 11.20 3.93 -11.59
N ARG A 349 11.19 4.07 -10.27
CA ARG A 349 11.25 5.34 -9.53
C ARG A 349 12.46 5.38 -8.60
N ALA A 350 12.69 6.51 -7.94
CA ALA A 350 13.75 6.63 -6.94
C ALA A 350 13.62 5.54 -5.86
N THR A 351 14.73 4.86 -5.60
CA THR A 351 14.79 3.75 -4.66
C THR A 351 14.65 4.22 -3.23
N MET A 352 14.04 3.38 -2.38
CA MET A 352 13.94 3.61 -0.94
C MET A 352 15.35 3.77 -0.35
N PRO A 353 15.56 4.69 0.61
CA PRO A 353 16.85 4.85 1.31
C PRO A 353 17.32 3.55 1.96
N ARG A 354 16.37 2.70 2.39
CA ARG A 354 16.61 1.38 2.95
C ARG A 354 15.72 0.33 2.31
N ALA A 355 16.34 -0.76 1.88
CA ALA A 355 15.61 -1.95 1.44
C ALA A 355 14.84 -2.54 2.63
N ARG A 356 13.57 -2.87 2.43
CA ARG A 356 12.75 -3.44 3.51
C ARG A 356 11.57 -4.23 2.99
N ARG A 357 11.09 -5.16 3.82
CA ARG A 357 9.88 -5.97 3.61
C ARG A 357 9.03 -6.00 4.86
N GLY A 358 7.75 -6.36 4.72
CA GLY A 358 6.83 -6.49 5.86
C GLY A 358 6.70 -5.18 6.65
N PHE A 359 7.02 -4.06 6.01
CA PHE A 359 6.81 -2.71 6.49
C PHE A 359 5.37 -2.31 6.18
N CYS A 360 4.97 -1.13 6.62
CA CYS A 360 3.70 -0.54 6.21
C CYS A 360 3.93 0.71 5.38
N ALA A 361 3.04 0.95 4.39
CA ALA A 361 2.99 2.19 3.63
C ALA A 361 1.59 2.82 3.70
N VAL A 362 1.53 4.14 3.76
CA VAL A 362 0.25 4.87 3.86
C VAL A 362 0.32 6.24 3.19
N THR A 363 -0.79 6.65 2.59
CA THR A 363 -1.01 8.03 2.17
C THR A 363 -1.88 8.73 3.21
N LEU A 364 -1.60 10.00 3.48
CA LEU A 364 -2.48 10.80 4.33
C LEU A 364 -3.76 11.14 3.53
N ARG A 365 -4.88 11.20 4.24
CA ARG A 365 -6.20 11.54 3.70
C ARG A 365 -6.76 12.75 4.43
#